data_AF-A0A9E5S7A3-F1
#
_entry.id   AF-A0A9E5S7A3-F1
#
_cell.length_a   1.000
_cell.length_b   1.000
_cell.length_c   1.000
_cell.angle_alpha   90.00
_cell.angle_beta   90.00
_cell.angle_gamma   90.00
#
_symmetry.space_group_name_H-M   'P 1'
#
loop_
_entity.id
_entity.type
_entity.pdbx_description
1 polymer ?
#
loop_
_entity_poly.entity_id
_entity_poly.type
_entity_poly.pdbx_seq_one_letter_code
_entity_poly.pdbx_strand_id
1 'polypeptide(L)'
;MERVTSEESLLEGAEREIADQGKTKVTVNIYGEEYVIKGQTDPAVIEKIAAYVDRKMRLVGQKNPQLPLSKVAVWAALNIAEDLVRLHEDYDNLSKQLDEVKELSSKDE
;
A
#
# COMPACT_ATOMS: atom_id res chain seq x y z
N MET A 1 32.05 14.01 -29.83
CA MET A 1 31.01 13.00 -29.56
C MET A 1 31.62 12.03 -28.56
N GLU A 2 31.36 12.29 -27.27
CA GLU A 2 32.07 11.68 -26.13
C GLU A 2 31.90 10.16 -26.11
N ARG A 3 33.03 9.45 -26.05
CA ARG A 3 33.07 8.07 -25.61
C ARG A 3 32.95 8.10 -24.09
N VAL A 4 31.73 7.90 -23.58
CA VAL A 4 31.52 7.59 -22.16
C VAL A 4 32.41 6.38 -21.85
N THR A 5 33.32 6.55 -20.88
CA THR A 5 34.36 5.56 -20.59
C THR A 5 33.74 4.35 -19.89
N SER A 6 34.22 3.14 -20.21
CA SER A 6 33.70 1.89 -19.65
C SER A 6 33.72 1.83 -18.12
N GLU A 7 34.58 2.64 -17.49
CA GLU A 7 34.71 2.76 -16.03
C GLU A 7 33.53 3.50 -15.40
N GLU A 8 33.02 4.54 -16.05
CA GLU A 8 31.84 5.31 -15.64
C GLU A 8 30.55 4.44 -15.71
N SER A 9 30.47 3.58 -16.74
CA SER A 9 29.39 2.59 -16.86
C SER A 9 29.44 1.48 -15.80
N LEU A 10 30.63 1.12 -15.31
CA LEU A 10 30.80 0.13 -14.25
C LEU A 10 30.45 0.72 -12.88
N LEU A 11 30.77 2.00 -12.66
CA LEU A 11 30.43 2.72 -11.45
C LEU A 11 28.91 2.94 -11.31
N GLU A 12 28.21 3.34 -12.37
CA GLU A 12 26.73 3.43 -12.34
C GLU A 12 26.06 2.07 -12.09
N GLY A 13 26.63 0.98 -12.65
CA GLY A 13 26.15 -0.38 -12.42
C GLY A 13 26.31 -0.80 -10.96
N ALA A 14 27.49 -0.54 -10.39
CA ALA A 14 27.77 -0.80 -8.98
C ALA A 14 26.84 0.02 -8.08
N GLU A 15 26.71 1.33 -8.29
CA GLU A 15 25.82 2.21 -7.51
C GLU A 15 24.35 1.78 -7.54
N ARG A 16 23.85 1.32 -8.69
CA ARG A 16 22.50 0.73 -8.81
C ARG A 16 22.35 -0.55 -8.01
N GLU A 17 23.38 -1.42 -7.99
CA GLU A 17 23.37 -2.62 -7.15
C GLU A 17 23.35 -2.25 -5.67
N ILE A 18 24.17 -1.31 -5.20
CA ILE A 18 24.16 -0.87 -3.78
C ILE A 18 22.81 -0.27 -3.38
N ALA A 19 22.15 0.46 -4.29
CA ALA A 19 20.82 1.03 -4.07
C ALA A 19 19.68 -0.02 -4.02
N ASP A 20 19.87 -1.20 -4.62
CA ASP A 20 18.90 -2.32 -4.59
C ASP A 20 19.14 -3.25 -3.37
N GLN A 21 20.36 -3.29 -2.81
CA GLN A 21 20.68 -4.16 -1.65
C GLN A 21 19.89 -3.85 -0.36
N GLY A 22 19.24 -2.69 -0.28
CA GLY A 22 18.35 -2.32 0.85
C GLY A 22 16.85 -2.48 0.58
N LYS A 23 16.45 -3.03 -0.58
CA LYS A 23 15.03 -3.17 -0.96
C LYS A 23 14.63 -4.64 -0.97
N THR A 24 13.65 -4.96 -0.15
CA THR A 24 12.93 -6.23 -0.21
C THR A 24 12.20 -6.35 -1.54
N LYS A 25 12.39 -7.48 -2.22
CA LYS A 25 11.65 -7.87 -3.43
C LYS A 25 10.68 -8.99 -3.07
N VAL A 26 9.39 -8.77 -3.31
CA VAL A 26 8.33 -9.73 -3.00
C VAL A 26 7.48 -9.95 -4.24
N THR A 27 7.20 -11.21 -4.56
CA THR A 27 6.27 -11.58 -5.63
C THR A 27 4.92 -11.90 -5.00
N VAL A 28 3.85 -11.29 -5.51
CA VAL A 28 2.48 -11.49 -5.03
C VAL A 28 1.53 -11.73 -6.19
N ASN A 29 0.43 -12.46 -5.96
CA ASN A 29 -0.64 -12.62 -6.94
C ASN A 29 -1.85 -11.76 -6.54
N ILE A 30 -2.31 -10.90 -7.44
CA ILE A 30 -3.46 -10.02 -7.22
C ILE A 30 -4.39 -10.19 -8.41
N TYR A 31 -5.60 -10.68 -8.13
CA TYR A 31 -6.65 -10.90 -9.13
C TYR A 31 -6.22 -11.80 -10.30
N GLY A 32 -5.37 -12.80 -10.01
CA GLY A 32 -4.86 -13.75 -11.01
C GLY A 32 -3.58 -13.29 -11.71
N GLU A 33 -3.19 -12.02 -11.58
CA GLU A 33 -1.97 -11.46 -12.16
C GLU A 33 -0.83 -11.46 -11.13
N GLU A 34 0.38 -11.77 -11.59
CA GLU A 34 1.59 -11.75 -10.75
C GLU A 34 2.25 -10.36 -10.77
N TYR A 35 2.57 -9.83 -9.59
CA TYR A 35 3.24 -8.55 -9.41
C TYR A 35 4.51 -8.72 -8.59
N VAL A 36 5.58 -8.08 -9.04
CA VAL A 36 6.86 -7.99 -8.32
C VAL A 36 6.95 -6.61 -7.66
N ILE A 37 6.86 -6.58 -6.33
CA ILE A 37 6.92 -5.36 -5.53
C ILE A 37 8.32 -5.23 -4.94
N LYS A 38 8.98 -4.10 -5.22
CA LYS A 38 10.25 -3.70 -4.60
C LYS A 38 10.00 -2.59 -3.59
N GLY A 39 10.46 -2.74 -2.35
CA GLY A 39 10.27 -1.73 -1.31
C GLY A 39 11.11 -1.97 -0.07
N GLN A 40 11.02 -1.05 0.91
CA GLN A 40 11.68 -1.20 2.22
C GLN A 40 10.75 -1.82 3.28
N THR A 41 9.51 -2.12 2.89
CA THR A 41 8.50 -2.71 3.76
C THR A 41 8.77 -4.21 3.94
N ASP A 42 8.52 -4.70 5.15
CA ASP A 42 8.61 -6.12 5.50
C ASP A 42 7.80 -6.99 4.48
N PRO A 43 8.39 -8.09 3.96
CA PRO A 43 7.71 -8.98 3.04
C PRO A 43 6.32 -9.42 3.50
N ALA A 44 6.17 -9.78 4.78
CA ALA A 44 4.91 -10.24 5.34
C ALA A 44 3.84 -9.14 5.35
N VAL A 45 4.24 -7.87 5.47
CA VAL A 45 3.32 -6.73 5.36
C VAL A 45 2.90 -6.53 3.91
N ILE A 46 3.83 -6.64 2.95
CA ILE A 46 3.51 -6.57 1.51
C ILE A 46 2.52 -7.67 1.11
N GLU A 47 2.74 -8.91 1.56
CA GLU A 47 1.84 -10.03 1.32
C GLU A 47 0.44 -9.79 1.89
N LYS A 48 0.35 -9.26 3.12
CA LYS A 48 -0.94 -8.89 3.74
C LYS A 48 -1.67 -7.82 2.94
N ILE A 49 -0.97 -6.78 2.49
CA ILE A 49 -1.55 -5.71 1.65
C ILE A 49 -2.04 -6.31 0.32
N ALA A 50 -1.24 -7.15 -0.33
CA ALA A 50 -1.62 -7.78 -1.60
C ALA A 50 -2.85 -8.67 -1.45
N ALA A 51 -2.92 -9.49 -0.39
CA ALA A 51 -4.08 -10.31 -0.09
C ALA A 51 -5.34 -9.48 0.17
N TYR A 52 -5.20 -8.32 0.84
CA TYR A 52 -6.30 -7.39 1.06
C TYR A 52 -6.84 -6.80 -0.25
N VAL A 53 -5.92 -6.34 -1.12
CA VAL A 53 -6.27 -5.80 -2.44
C VAL A 53 -6.94 -6.87 -3.31
N ASP A 54 -6.39 -8.09 -3.38
CA ASP A 54 -6.97 -9.22 -4.11
C ASP A 54 -8.41 -9.49 -3.67
N ARG A 55 -8.65 -9.55 -2.36
CA ARG A 55 -10.00 -9.73 -1.81
C ARG A 55 -10.97 -8.64 -2.25
N LYS A 56 -10.56 -7.37 -2.19
CA LYS A 56 -11.40 -6.24 -2.60
C LYS A 56 -11.69 -6.26 -4.10
N MET A 57 -10.69 -6.58 -4.93
CA MET A 57 -10.88 -6.74 -6.37
C MET A 57 -11.82 -7.89 -6.71
N ARG A 58 -11.68 -9.06 -6.05
CA ARG A 58 -12.60 -10.21 -6.24
C ARG A 58 -14.03 -9.87 -5.87
N LEU A 59 -14.26 -9.13 -4.79
CA LEU A 59 -15.61 -8.70 -4.40
C LEU A 59 -16.26 -7.77 -5.45
N VAL A 60 -15.48 -6.86 -6.03
CA VAL A 60 -15.96 -5.98 -7.11
C VAL A 60 -16.26 -6.78 -8.38
N GLY A 61 -15.34 -7.66 -8.77
CA GLY A 61 -15.44 -8.49 -9.98
C GLY A 61 -16.61 -9.49 -9.92
N GLN A 62 -16.86 -10.11 -8.76
CA GLN A 62 -18.01 -11.00 -8.57
C GLN A 62 -19.35 -10.28 -8.75
N LYS A 63 -19.45 -9.03 -8.30
CA LYS A 63 -20.67 -8.21 -8.46
C LYS A 63 -20.83 -7.68 -9.88
N ASN A 64 -19.75 -7.54 -10.64
CA ASN A 64 -19.75 -6.94 -11.98
C ASN A 64 -18.88 -7.75 -12.97
N PRO A 65 -19.33 -8.94 -13.41
CA PRO A 65 -18.49 -9.85 -14.20
C PRO A 65 -18.01 -9.30 -15.55
N GLN A 66 -18.74 -8.36 -16.15
CA GLN A 66 -18.42 -7.74 -17.44
C GLN A 66 -17.53 -6.49 -17.33
N LEU A 67 -17.15 -6.11 -16.11
CA LEU A 67 -16.39 -4.89 -15.89
C LEU A 67 -14.92 -5.09 -16.28
N PRO A 68 -14.31 -4.18 -17.07
CA PRO A 68 -12.89 -4.29 -17.41
C PRO A 68 -12.00 -4.32 -16.17
N LEU A 69 -10.89 -5.07 -16.23
CA LEU A 69 -9.95 -5.22 -15.11
C LEU A 69 -9.49 -3.88 -14.52
N SER A 70 -9.18 -2.90 -15.37
CA SER A 70 -8.78 -1.56 -14.95
C SER A 70 -9.85 -0.85 -14.12
N LYS A 71 -11.13 -1.02 -14.49
CA LYS A 71 -12.26 -0.48 -13.73
C LYS A 71 -12.46 -1.24 -12.43
N VAL A 72 -12.31 -2.56 -12.41
CA VAL A 72 -12.32 -3.38 -11.17
C VAL A 72 -11.25 -2.87 -10.19
N ALA A 73 -10.03 -2.63 -10.66
CA ALA A 73 -8.94 -2.10 -9.84
C ALA A 73 -9.26 -0.71 -9.28
N VAL A 74 -9.78 0.22 -10.10
CA VAL A 74 -10.19 1.55 -9.64
C VAL A 74 -11.30 1.48 -8.60
N TRP A 75 -12.31 0.63 -8.80
CA TRP A 75 -13.38 0.42 -7.82
C TRP A 75 -12.88 -0.20 -6.53
N ALA A 76 -11.93 -1.15 -6.60
CA ALA A 76 -11.29 -1.70 -5.41
C ALA A 76 -10.52 -0.60 -4.65
N ALA A 77 -9.77 0.25 -5.35
CA ALA A 77 -9.07 1.38 -4.75
C ALA A 77 -10.02 2.38 -4.08
N LEU A 78 -11.16 2.70 -4.71
CA LEU A 78 -12.18 3.56 -4.10
C LEU A 78 -12.76 2.97 -2.82
N ASN A 79 -13.09 1.67 -2.82
CA ASN A 79 -13.57 1.00 -1.61
C ASN A 79 -12.52 1.00 -0.49
N ILE A 80 -11.24 0.80 -0.81
CA ILE A 80 -10.15 0.82 0.18
C ILE A 80 -9.97 2.24 0.73
N ALA A 81 -10.05 3.26 -0.12
CA ALA A 81 -9.95 4.66 0.31
C ALA A 81 -11.13 5.04 1.22
N GLU A 82 -12.35 4.57 0.92
CA GLU A 82 -13.51 4.77 1.80
C GLU A 82 -13.29 4.14 3.18
N ASP A 83 -12.77 2.91 3.25
CA ASP A 83 -12.46 2.26 4.53
C ASP A 83 -11.47 3.11 5.36
N LEU A 84 -10.45 3.68 4.70
CA LEU A 84 -9.43 4.51 5.34
C LEU A 84 -10.01 5.84 5.85
N VAL A 85 -10.84 6.51 5.04
CA VAL A 85 -11.51 7.75 5.43
C VAL A 85 -12.41 7.51 6.64
N ARG A 86 -13.23 6.44 6.60
CA ARG A 86 -14.11 6.08 7.72
C ARG A 86 -13.32 5.76 8.99
N LEU A 87 -12.21 5.03 8.88
CA LEU A 87 -11.36 4.72 10.02
C LEU A 87 -10.74 5.98 10.64
N HIS A 88 -10.39 6.98 9.82
CA HIS A 88 -9.88 8.26 10.30
C HIS A 88 -10.97 9.05 11.05
N GLU A 89 -12.19 9.11 10.50
CA GLU A 89 -13.33 9.75 11.17
C GLU A 89 -13.67 9.09 12.51
N ASP A 90 -13.66 7.76 12.56
CA ASP A 90 -13.89 6.98 13.79
C ASP A 90 -12.80 7.26 14.84
N TYR A 91 -11.54 7.34 14.41
CA TYR A 91 -10.42 7.69 15.29
C TYR A 91 -10.56 9.10 15.87
N ASP A 92 -10.89 10.09 15.04
CA ASP A 92 -11.07 11.48 15.48
C ASP A 92 -12.23 11.60 16.47
N ASN A 93 -13.33 10.89 16.23
CA ASN A 93 -14.47 10.85 17.14
C ASN A 93 -14.09 10.22 18.49
N LEU A 94 -13.34 9.11 18.47
CA LEU A 94 -12.88 8.46 19.69
C LEU A 94 -11.91 9.36 20.49
N SER A 95 -11.02 10.08 19.81
CA SER A 95 -10.13 11.04 20.45
C SER A 95 -10.90 12.15 21.15
N LYS A 96 -11.94 12.71 20.50
CA LYS A 96 -12.81 13.74 21.12
C LYS A 96 -13.54 13.23 22.35
N GLN A 97 -14.08 12.00 22.28
CA GLN A 97 -14.75 11.37 23.42
C GLN A 97 -13.79 11.18 24.60
N LEU A 98 -12.55 10.77 24.33
CA LEU A 98 -11.52 10.64 25.37
C LEU A 98 -11.18 11.98 26.03
N ASP A 99 -11.09 13.05 25.26
CA ASP A 99 -10.82 14.39 25.80
C ASP A 99 -12.01 14.90 26.64
N GLU A 100 -13.25 14.68 26.19
CA GLU A 100 -14.44 15.05 26.96
C GLU A 100 -14.54 14.28 28.29
N VAL A 101 -14.23 12.98 28.30
CA VAL A 101 -14.19 12.17 29.52
C VAL A 101 -13.11 12.67 30.50
N LYS A 102 -11.93 13.05 30.00
CA LYS A 102 -10.87 13.63 30.84
C LYS A 102 -11.30 14.95 31.48
N GLU A 103 -11.92 15.83 30.71
CA GLU A 103 -12.41 17.14 31.17
C GLU A 103 -13.56 17.06 32.18
N LEU A 104 -14.36 15.97 32.13
CA LEU A 104 -15.37 15.69 33.14
C LEU A 104 -14.73 15.15 34.43
N SER A 105 -13.76 14.23 34.31
CA SER A 105 -13.09 13.65 35.47
C SER A 105 -12.21 14.63 36.26
N SER A 106 -11.71 15.68 35.63
CA SER A 106 -10.92 16.73 36.28
C SER A 106 -11.75 17.81 36.98
N LYS A 107 -13.07 17.81 36.78
CA LYS A 107 -13.99 18.75 37.44
C LYS A 107 -14.61 18.20 38.74
N ASP A 108 -14.46 16.90 38.96
CA ASP A 108 -14.98 16.20 40.14
C ASP A 108 -13.92 16.04 41.26
N GLU A 109 -12.66 16.48 41.03
CA GLU A 109 -11.59 16.62 42.04
C GLU A 109 -11.37 18.08 42.46
#